data_AF-A0AAY4A537-F1
#
_entry.id   AF-A0AAY4A537-F1
#
_cell.length_a   1.000
_cell.length_b   1.000
_cell.length_c   1.000
_cell.angle_alpha   90.00
_cell.angle_beta   90.00
_cell.angle_gamma   90.00
#
_symmetry.space_group_name_H-M   'P 1'
#
loop_
_entity.id
_entity.type
_entity.pdbx_description
1 polymer ?
#
loop_
_entity_poly.entity_id
_entity_poly.type
_entity_poly.pdbx_seq_one_letter_code
_entity_poly.pdbx_strand_id
1 'polypeptide(L)'
;LVSNEVPEHPCVSPVSNQVYERRLIEKYIAENGVDPITGQPLSEEQLIDIKLSHPIRPKAPSATSIPAILKSLQDEWDAVMLHSFTLRQQLQTTRQELSHALYQHDAACRVIARLTKEVTAAREALATLKPQAGLVAPQTGPTQPSIVAAGEAMDVSEQVGMTPDIIQKVRRGKTVPEELVRAEDLSKYRHMASHVVSDCGPPKFQRGGSDKNVVVFDKREEQILATLKGHTKKVTSVIYHPSQSVVFSASTDSTIRVWSVSGGSCVQVVRAHEAGVTGLSLHATGDYLLSSSEDQFWAFSDIQTGRVLTKVTDETTGSALTCAQFHPDGLIFGTGTADSQIKIWDLKERTNVANFPGHSGPITAIAFSENGYYLATGAQDSSLKLWDLRKLKNFKTIALDNSYEVKSLVFDQSGTYLAVGGSDIRVYICKQWSEVLNFTEHTGVVTGVAFGEHAQFLASSGMDRSLKFYSL
;
A
#
# COMPACT_ATOMS: atom_id res chain seq x y z
N LEU A 1 -41.31 3.96 18.09
CA LEU A 1 -39.93 3.72 18.61
C LEU A 1 -38.95 3.49 17.46
N VAL A 2 -38.53 4.54 16.73
CA VAL A 2 -37.63 4.36 15.55
C VAL A 2 -36.16 4.69 15.86
N SER A 3 -35.88 5.61 16.79
CA SER A 3 -34.52 5.98 17.21
C SER A 3 -34.22 5.84 18.71
N ASN A 4 -35.24 5.59 19.56
CA ASN A 4 -35.16 5.72 21.02
C ASN A 4 -34.70 7.11 21.53
N GLU A 5 -34.60 8.11 20.66
CA GLU A 5 -34.31 9.50 21.01
C GLU A 5 -35.57 10.20 21.54
N VAL A 6 -35.40 11.27 22.31
CA VAL A 6 -36.52 12.15 22.70
C VAL A 6 -36.91 12.98 21.47
N PRO A 7 -38.15 12.87 20.95
CA PRO A 7 -38.53 13.54 19.71
C PRO A 7 -38.60 15.07 19.91
N GLU A 8 -37.85 15.83 19.10
CA GLU A 8 -37.89 17.30 19.13
C GLU A 8 -39.23 17.83 18.58
N HIS A 9 -39.73 17.18 17.54
CA HIS A 9 -41.05 17.42 16.95
C HIS A 9 -41.91 16.14 17.04
N PRO A 10 -42.63 15.94 18.15
CA PRO A 10 -43.52 14.79 18.33
C PRO A 10 -44.80 14.93 17.50
N CYS A 11 -45.09 13.90 16.72
CA CYS A 11 -46.34 13.72 15.99
C CYS A 11 -46.94 12.35 16.31
N VAL A 12 -48.24 12.17 16.11
CA VAL A 12 -48.96 10.93 16.38
C VAL A 12 -49.54 10.38 15.09
N SER A 13 -49.34 9.09 14.85
CA SER A 13 -50.14 8.34 13.89
C SER A 13 -51.50 8.01 14.52
N PRO A 14 -52.63 8.39 13.91
CA PRO A 14 -53.95 8.04 14.41
C PRO A 14 -54.25 6.53 14.33
N VAL A 15 -53.43 5.77 13.58
CA VAL A 15 -53.62 4.34 13.34
C VAL A 15 -52.95 3.50 14.43
N SER A 16 -51.70 3.82 14.80
CA SER A 16 -50.99 3.14 15.90
C SER A 16 -51.14 3.82 17.26
N ASN A 17 -51.67 5.05 17.31
CA ASN A 17 -51.72 5.91 18.51
C ASN A 17 -50.37 6.08 19.22
N GLN A 18 -49.25 5.89 18.51
CA GLN A 18 -47.91 6.09 19.04
C GLN A 18 -47.34 7.44 18.63
N VAL A 19 -46.50 7.99 19.51
CA VAL A 19 -45.72 9.20 19.26
C VAL A 19 -44.46 8.83 18.47
N TYR A 20 -44.26 9.53 17.37
CA TYR A 20 -43.07 9.45 16.51
C TYR A 20 -42.40 10.81 16.42
N GLU A 21 -41.12 10.81 16.06
CA GLU A 21 -40.45 12.02 15.62
C GLU A 21 -40.80 12.30 14.15
N ARG A 22 -41.26 13.52 13.86
CA ARG A 22 -41.82 13.89 12.56
C ARG A 22 -40.91 13.57 11.37
N ARG A 23 -39.62 13.95 11.44
CA ARG A 23 -38.62 13.67 10.39
C ARG A 23 -38.47 12.17 10.06
N LEU A 24 -38.68 11.29 11.04
CA LEU A 24 -38.45 9.84 10.89
C LEU A 24 -39.69 9.15 10.32
N ILE A 25 -40.89 9.54 10.77
CA ILE A 25 -42.14 8.95 10.26
C ILE A 25 -42.47 9.45 8.85
N GLU A 26 -42.22 10.72 8.52
CA GLU A 26 -42.38 11.25 7.16
C GLU A 26 -41.46 10.49 6.18
N LYS A 27 -40.18 10.32 6.53
CA LYS A 27 -39.25 9.51 5.72
C LYS A 27 -39.72 8.06 5.55
N TYR A 28 -40.23 7.43 6.62
CA TYR A 28 -40.71 6.05 6.56
C TYR A 28 -41.98 5.90 5.70
N ILE A 29 -42.90 6.87 5.77
CA ILE A 29 -44.11 6.93 4.94
C ILE A 29 -43.74 7.15 3.46
N ALA A 30 -42.79 8.05 3.17
CA ALA A 30 -42.30 8.28 1.81
C ALA A 30 -41.62 7.04 1.19
N GLU A 31 -40.97 6.20 2.00
CA GLU A 31 -40.33 4.97 1.55
C GLU A 31 -41.30 3.77 1.44
N ASN A 32 -42.28 3.63 2.35
CA ASN A 32 -43.07 2.40 2.50
C ASN A 32 -44.61 2.57 2.43
N GLY A 33 -45.14 3.79 2.56
CA GLY A 33 -46.58 4.10 2.47
C GLY A 33 -47.46 3.54 3.60
N VAL A 34 -46.86 3.03 4.68
CA VAL A 34 -47.55 2.36 5.80
C VAL A 34 -47.02 2.80 7.16
N ASP A 35 -47.82 2.60 8.20
CA ASP A 35 -47.41 2.78 9.60
C ASP A 35 -46.38 1.68 10.01
N PRO A 36 -45.21 2.04 10.58
CA PRO A 36 -44.13 1.10 10.86
C PRO A 36 -44.44 0.02 11.90
N ILE A 37 -45.52 0.16 12.67
CA ILE A 37 -45.89 -0.80 13.73
C ILE A 37 -47.10 -1.65 13.33
N THR A 38 -48.10 -1.05 12.69
CA THR A 38 -49.36 -1.76 12.36
C THR A 38 -49.42 -2.25 10.91
N GLY A 39 -48.53 -1.77 10.03
CA GLY A 39 -48.51 -2.13 8.60
C GLY A 39 -49.73 -1.63 7.81
N GLN A 40 -50.56 -0.78 8.40
CA GLN A 40 -51.73 -0.19 7.76
C GLN A 40 -51.33 1.05 6.94
N PRO A 41 -52.04 1.38 5.85
CA PRO A 41 -51.73 2.54 5.02
C PRO A 41 -51.90 3.84 5.82
N LEU A 42 -50.88 4.70 5.74
CA LEU A 42 -50.80 5.97 6.48
C LEU A 42 -50.21 7.03 5.55
N SER A 43 -50.88 8.17 5.38
CA SER A 43 -50.37 9.30 4.61
C SER A 43 -49.85 10.43 5.51
N GLU A 44 -48.93 11.24 4.99
CA GLU A 44 -48.30 12.35 5.74
C GLU A 44 -49.32 13.36 6.30
N GLU A 45 -50.41 13.60 5.56
CA GLU A 45 -51.51 14.49 5.96
C GLU A 45 -52.32 13.99 7.18
N GLN A 46 -52.22 12.70 7.51
CA GLN A 46 -52.94 12.10 8.65
C GLN A 46 -52.16 12.21 9.97
N LEU A 47 -50.91 12.69 9.95
CA LEU A 47 -50.10 12.86 11.15
C LEU A 47 -50.58 14.05 11.99
N ILE A 48 -50.79 13.83 13.28
CA ILE A 48 -51.28 14.85 14.22
C ILE A 48 -50.10 15.41 15.03
N ASP A 49 -49.79 16.70 14.88
CA ASP A 49 -48.72 17.36 15.64
C ASP A 49 -49.07 17.56 17.12
N ILE A 50 -48.17 17.18 18.03
CA ILE A 50 -48.26 17.53 19.44
C ILE A 50 -47.48 18.83 19.69
N LYS A 51 -48.19 19.91 19.99
CA LYS A 51 -47.57 21.18 20.41
C LYS A 51 -47.08 21.10 21.87
N LEU A 52 -45.81 20.74 22.07
CA LEU A 52 -45.14 20.85 23.37
C LEU A 52 -44.52 22.25 23.54
N SER A 53 -44.78 22.90 24.68
CA SER A 53 -44.07 24.10 25.10
C SER A 53 -42.70 23.71 25.70
N HIS A 54 -41.70 23.60 24.83
CA HIS A 54 -40.29 23.26 25.12
C HIS A 54 -40.06 21.83 25.67
N PRO A 55 -39.42 20.93 24.90
CA PRO A 55 -39.02 19.61 25.41
C PRO A 55 -37.90 19.77 26.45
N ILE A 56 -38.24 19.65 27.74
CA ILE A 56 -37.26 19.62 28.82
C ILE A 56 -36.56 18.26 28.76
N ARG A 57 -35.34 18.24 28.19
CA ARG A 57 -34.45 17.08 28.27
C ARG A 57 -34.27 16.72 29.75
N PRO A 58 -34.59 15.50 30.21
CA PRO A 58 -34.30 15.11 31.57
C PRO A 58 -32.79 15.23 31.76
N LYS A 59 -32.36 16.09 32.69
CA LYS A 59 -30.94 16.16 33.07
C LYS A 59 -30.56 14.77 33.56
N ALA A 60 -29.40 14.27 33.10
CA ALA A 60 -28.81 13.07 33.67
C ALA A 60 -28.83 13.18 35.21
N PRO A 61 -29.19 12.11 35.94
CA PRO A 61 -29.42 12.19 37.38
C PRO A 61 -28.19 12.83 38.03
N SER A 62 -28.39 13.99 38.64
CA SER A 62 -27.28 14.75 39.19
C SER A 62 -26.60 13.90 40.25
N ALA A 63 -25.34 13.53 40.03
CA ALA A 63 -24.55 12.65 40.88
C ALA A 63 -24.12 13.36 42.18
N THR A 64 -25.10 13.90 42.90
CA THR A 64 -24.95 14.76 44.10
C THR A 64 -25.02 13.97 45.40
N SER A 65 -25.33 12.67 45.35
CA SER A 65 -25.34 11.78 46.50
C SER A 65 -24.53 10.51 46.23
N ILE A 66 -23.86 10.01 47.29
CA ILE A 66 -23.04 8.80 47.23
C ILE A 66 -23.84 7.57 46.74
N PRO A 67 -25.10 7.33 47.18
CA PRO A 67 -25.91 6.23 46.65
C PRO A 67 -26.19 6.34 45.15
N ALA A 68 -26.41 7.54 44.63
CA ALA A 68 -26.63 7.74 43.19
C ALA A 68 -25.37 7.44 42.36
N ILE A 69 -24.19 7.88 42.84
CA ILE A 69 -22.89 7.56 42.21
C ILE A 69 -22.65 6.05 42.17
N LEU A 70 -22.87 5.37 43.30
CA LEU A 70 -22.71 3.91 43.38
C LEU A 70 -23.67 3.18 42.44
N LYS A 71 -24.92 3.65 42.33
CA LYS A 71 -25.90 3.04 41.41
C LYS A 71 -25.51 3.26 39.94
N SER A 72 -25.11 4.47 39.55
CA SER A 72 -24.63 4.71 38.18
C SER A 72 -23.37 3.88 37.84
N LEU A 73 -22.45 3.70 38.80
CA LEU A 73 -21.27 2.86 38.59
C LEU A 73 -21.62 1.38 38.42
N GLN A 74 -22.66 0.89 39.10
CA GLN A 74 -23.19 -0.46 38.89
C GLN A 74 -23.84 -0.60 37.51
N ASP A 75 -24.69 0.35 37.11
CA ASP A 75 -25.42 0.30 35.84
C ASP A 75 -24.46 0.33 34.63
N GLU A 76 -23.40 1.15 34.69
CA GLU A 76 -22.33 1.15 33.67
C GLU A 76 -21.52 -0.16 33.69
N TRP A 77 -21.24 -0.73 34.87
CA TRP A 77 -20.55 -2.03 34.97
C TRP A 77 -21.35 -3.17 34.38
N ASP A 78 -22.66 -3.23 34.67
CA ASP A 78 -23.57 -4.24 34.15
C ASP A 78 -23.66 -4.14 32.60
N ALA A 79 -23.75 -2.92 32.06
CA ALA A 79 -23.74 -2.68 30.62
C ALA A 79 -22.42 -3.11 29.96
N VAL A 80 -21.26 -2.75 30.54
CA VAL A 80 -19.94 -3.16 30.05
C VAL A 80 -19.75 -4.68 30.12
N MET A 81 -20.22 -5.33 31.17
CA MET A 81 -20.13 -6.78 31.34
C MET A 81 -21.00 -7.53 30.32
N LEU A 82 -22.24 -7.06 30.07
CA LEU A 82 -23.14 -7.63 29.07
C LEU A 82 -22.55 -7.48 27.65
N HIS A 83 -22.03 -6.29 27.31
CA HIS A 83 -21.36 -6.05 26.03
C HIS A 83 -20.10 -6.93 25.86
N SER A 84 -19.27 -7.04 26.89
CA SER A 84 -18.07 -7.89 26.91
C SER A 84 -18.41 -9.37 26.75
N PHE A 85 -19.48 -9.86 27.38
CA PHE A 85 -19.98 -11.22 27.21
C PHE A 85 -20.43 -11.49 25.77
N THR A 86 -21.25 -10.60 25.20
CA THR A 86 -21.75 -10.72 23.82
C THR A 86 -20.61 -10.72 22.81
N LEU A 87 -19.62 -9.84 22.99
CA LEU A 87 -18.43 -9.76 22.14
C LEU A 87 -17.59 -11.04 22.21
N ARG A 88 -17.42 -11.63 23.42
CA ARG A 88 -16.73 -12.92 23.60
C ARG A 88 -17.48 -14.08 22.92
N GLN A 89 -18.80 -14.08 22.98
CA GLN A 89 -19.63 -15.08 22.30
C GLN A 89 -19.48 -15.00 20.78
N GLN A 90 -19.52 -13.78 20.21
CA GLN A 90 -19.27 -13.55 18.78
C GLN A 90 -17.84 -13.95 18.35
N LEU A 91 -16.84 -13.71 19.19
CA LEU A 91 -15.47 -14.15 18.95
C LEU A 91 -15.36 -15.68 18.93
N GLN A 92 -16.04 -16.38 19.84
CA GLN A 92 -16.05 -17.84 19.88
C GLN A 92 -16.74 -18.46 18.66
N THR A 93 -17.90 -17.94 18.25
CA THR A 93 -18.63 -18.45 17.07
C THR A 93 -17.83 -18.21 15.77
N THR A 94 -17.33 -17.00 15.55
CA THR A 94 -16.49 -16.70 14.37
C THR A 94 -15.20 -17.52 14.33
N ARG A 95 -14.58 -17.81 15.49
CA ARG A 95 -13.43 -18.74 15.56
C ARG A 95 -13.79 -20.17 15.15
N GLN A 96 -14.99 -20.64 15.49
CA GLN A 96 -15.48 -21.97 15.11
C GLN A 96 -15.85 -22.05 13.62
N GLU A 97 -16.45 -21.00 13.07
CA GLU A 97 -16.70 -20.88 11.62
C GLU A 97 -15.39 -20.87 10.83
N LEU A 98 -14.38 -20.13 11.30
CA LEU A 98 -13.07 -20.06 10.68
C LEU A 98 -12.32 -21.40 10.73
N SER A 99 -12.37 -22.14 11.84
CA SER A 99 -11.74 -23.46 11.91
C SER A 99 -12.40 -24.45 10.95
N HIS A 100 -13.74 -24.44 10.85
CA HIS A 100 -14.49 -25.25 9.88
C HIS A 100 -14.14 -24.88 8.43
N ALA A 101 -14.05 -23.59 8.10
CA ALA A 101 -13.65 -23.12 6.78
C ALA A 101 -12.21 -23.56 6.41
N LEU A 102 -11.27 -23.55 7.36
CA LEU A 102 -9.91 -24.04 7.14
C LEU A 102 -9.87 -25.55 6.86
N TYR A 103 -10.67 -26.36 7.57
CA TYR A 103 -10.78 -27.79 7.27
C TYR A 103 -11.38 -28.05 5.88
N GLN A 104 -12.39 -27.28 5.47
CA GLN A 104 -12.94 -27.36 4.12
C GLN A 104 -11.92 -26.94 3.05
N HIS A 105 -11.09 -25.93 3.33
CA HIS A 105 -10.03 -25.50 2.41
C HIS A 105 -8.95 -26.58 2.23
N ASP A 106 -8.49 -27.24 3.30
CA ASP A 106 -7.52 -28.35 3.17
C ASP A 106 -8.12 -29.52 2.36
N ALA A 107 -9.39 -29.88 2.63
CA ALA A 107 -10.11 -30.88 1.85
C ALA A 107 -10.19 -30.50 0.36
N ALA A 108 -10.49 -29.24 0.03
CA ALA A 108 -10.52 -28.75 -1.35
C ALA A 108 -9.13 -28.79 -2.03
N CYS A 109 -8.06 -28.44 -1.31
CA CYS A 109 -6.69 -28.57 -1.80
C CYS A 109 -6.32 -30.02 -2.15
N ARG A 110 -6.73 -31.00 -1.34
CA ARG A 110 -6.54 -32.43 -1.63
C ARG A 110 -7.31 -32.88 -2.87
N VAL A 111 -8.51 -32.36 -3.10
CA VAL A 111 -9.29 -32.61 -4.33
C VAL A 111 -8.56 -32.05 -5.56
N ILE A 112 -8.05 -30.81 -5.49
CA ILE A 112 -7.25 -30.21 -6.57
C ILE A 112 -6.01 -31.06 -6.86
N ALA A 113 -5.27 -31.50 -5.84
CA ALA A 113 -4.09 -32.35 -5.99
C ALA A 113 -4.39 -33.73 -6.60
N ARG A 114 -5.57 -34.31 -6.34
CA ARG A 114 -6.03 -35.52 -7.03
C ARG A 114 -6.35 -35.23 -8.50
N LEU A 115 -7.14 -34.19 -8.76
CA LEU A 115 -7.56 -33.82 -10.12
C LEU A 115 -6.38 -33.45 -11.02
N THR A 116 -5.36 -32.75 -10.50
CA THR A 116 -4.16 -32.44 -11.29
C THR A 116 -3.42 -33.71 -11.70
N LYS A 117 -3.29 -34.69 -10.79
CA LYS A 117 -2.67 -36.00 -11.08
C LYS A 117 -3.47 -36.83 -12.10
N GLU A 118 -4.80 -36.80 -12.02
CA GLU A 118 -5.67 -37.46 -13.00
C GLU A 118 -5.56 -36.78 -14.39
N VAL A 119 -5.49 -35.44 -14.43
CA VAL A 119 -5.30 -34.68 -15.66
C VAL A 119 -3.92 -34.89 -16.28
N THR A 120 -2.84 -35.00 -15.51
CA THR A 120 -1.50 -35.32 -16.05
C THR A 120 -1.47 -36.74 -16.62
N ALA A 121 -1.99 -37.73 -15.89
CA ALA A 121 -2.08 -39.11 -16.37
C ALA A 121 -2.92 -39.23 -17.66
N ALA A 122 -4.05 -38.51 -17.75
CA ALA A 122 -4.87 -38.48 -18.96
C ALA A 122 -4.14 -37.81 -20.16
N ARG A 123 -3.34 -36.77 -19.92
CA ARG A 123 -2.51 -36.13 -20.95
C ARG A 123 -1.40 -37.05 -21.44
N GLU A 124 -0.74 -37.78 -20.54
CA GLU A 124 0.29 -38.78 -20.86
C GLU A 124 -0.30 -39.95 -21.66
N ALA A 125 -1.49 -40.45 -21.29
CA ALA A 125 -2.21 -41.48 -22.05
C ALA A 125 -2.59 -41.00 -23.46
N LEU A 126 -3.04 -39.75 -23.62
CA LEU A 126 -3.31 -39.17 -24.95
C LEU A 126 -2.03 -38.95 -25.77
N ALA A 127 -0.92 -38.62 -25.12
CA ALA A 127 0.38 -38.48 -25.78
C ALA A 127 0.94 -39.83 -26.27
N THR A 128 0.73 -40.92 -25.52
CA THR A 128 1.16 -42.27 -25.91
C THR A 128 0.26 -42.96 -26.93
N LEU A 129 -1.00 -42.52 -27.10
CA LEU A 129 -1.89 -43.00 -28.17
C LEU A 129 -1.68 -42.28 -29.51
N LYS A 130 -1.22 -41.03 -29.50
CA LYS A 130 -0.94 -40.25 -30.72
C LYS A 130 0.23 -40.70 -31.64
N PRO A 131 1.22 -41.54 -31.26
CA PRO A 131 2.32 -41.93 -32.16
C PRO A 131 1.97 -43.09 -33.10
N GLN A 132 0.80 -43.75 -32.96
CA GLN A 132 0.44 -44.91 -33.80
C GLN A 132 -0.20 -44.54 -35.16
N ALA A 133 -0.36 -43.25 -35.46
CA ALA A 133 -0.85 -42.74 -36.74
C ALA A 133 0.28 -42.11 -37.60
N GLY A 134 1.42 -42.80 -37.74
CA GLY A 134 2.54 -42.39 -38.59
C GLY A 134 3.68 -43.41 -38.60
N LEU A 135 4.03 -43.95 -39.77
CA LEU A 135 4.98 -45.06 -39.94
C LEU A 135 6.45 -44.59 -40.08
N VAL A 136 7.37 -45.33 -39.43
CA VAL A 136 8.70 -45.82 -39.90
C VAL A 136 9.68 -44.76 -40.51
N ALA A 137 10.91 -44.55 -39.99
CA ALA A 137 12.12 -45.41 -40.13
C ALA A 137 13.32 -44.95 -39.20
N PRO A 138 14.60 -45.41 -39.28
CA PRO A 138 15.23 -46.05 -38.10
C PRO A 138 16.67 -45.61 -37.65
N GLN A 139 17.00 -45.86 -36.36
CA GLN A 139 18.34 -45.99 -35.70
C GLN A 139 19.31 -44.77 -35.79
N THR A 140 20.27 -44.49 -34.87
CA THR A 140 21.24 -45.32 -34.09
C THR A 140 21.79 -44.60 -32.84
N GLY A 141 22.35 -45.32 -31.85
CA GLY A 141 23.46 -44.84 -30.99
C GLY A 141 23.19 -44.70 -29.46
N PRO A 142 24.16 -45.03 -28.56
CA PRO A 142 23.86 -45.33 -27.15
C PRO A 142 24.13 -44.21 -26.11
N THR A 143 23.53 -44.38 -24.93
CA THR A 143 23.68 -43.58 -23.69
C THR A 143 24.82 -44.06 -22.77
N GLN A 144 25.39 -43.16 -21.96
CA GLN A 144 25.88 -43.46 -20.59
C GLN A 144 25.86 -42.21 -19.66
N PRO A 145 25.85 -42.34 -18.32
CA PRO A 145 25.47 -41.27 -17.39
C PRO A 145 26.58 -40.77 -16.42
N SER A 146 26.36 -39.62 -15.78
CA SER A 146 27.04 -39.19 -14.54
C SER A 146 26.13 -38.26 -13.70
N ILE A 147 25.66 -38.74 -12.55
CA ILE A 147 26.16 -38.47 -11.17
C ILE A 147 25.65 -37.13 -10.60
N VAL A 148 24.71 -37.24 -9.65
CA VAL A 148 24.29 -36.19 -8.73
C VAL A 148 25.16 -36.28 -7.48
N ALA A 149 25.78 -35.18 -7.06
CA ALA A 149 26.52 -35.10 -5.80
C ALA A 149 25.67 -34.39 -4.74
N ALA A 150 25.42 -35.06 -3.62
CA ALA A 150 24.74 -34.48 -2.46
C ALA A 150 25.73 -33.70 -1.58
N GLY A 151 25.24 -32.65 -0.94
CA GLY A 151 25.98 -31.85 0.04
C GLY A 151 25.04 -31.24 1.08
N GLU A 152 24.81 -31.98 2.16
CA GLU A 152 24.33 -31.44 3.45
C GLU A 152 25.45 -30.55 4.06
N ALA A 153 25.21 -29.61 4.98
CA ALA A 153 24.04 -28.82 5.35
C ALA A 153 24.56 -27.74 6.34
N MET A 154 23.88 -26.60 6.48
CA MET A 154 23.92 -25.84 7.75
C MET A 154 22.58 -25.15 7.97
N ASP A 155 21.89 -25.60 9.01
CA ASP A 155 20.52 -25.20 9.34
C ASP A 155 20.52 -23.93 10.20
N VAL A 156 19.81 -22.89 9.74
CA VAL A 156 19.58 -21.64 10.47
C VAL A 156 18.10 -21.26 10.29
N SER A 157 17.21 -22.11 10.83
CA SER A 157 15.76 -22.01 10.66
C SER A 157 15.00 -21.36 11.84
N GLU A 158 15.66 -21.04 12.96
CA GLU A 158 14.97 -20.69 14.23
C GLU A 158 14.86 -19.20 14.63
N GLN A 159 15.14 -18.23 13.74
CA GLN A 159 15.00 -16.79 14.08
C GLN A 159 14.20 -15.91 13.11
N VAL A 160 13.40 -16.47 12.19
CA VAL A 160 12.47 -15.69 11.32
C VAL A 160 11.02 -16.13 11.51
N GLY A 161 10.57 -16.13 12.77
CA GLY A 161 9.16 -16.31 13.13
C GLY A 161 8.36 -15.01 12.98
N MET A 162 8.02 -14.60 11.76
CA MET A 162 6.98 -13.56 11.57
C MET A 162 5.67 -14.07 12.18
N THR A 163 5.13 -13.34 13.15
CA THR A 163 3.90 -13.74 13.83
C THR A 163 2.69 -13.64 12.90
N PRO A 164 1.71 -14.56 12.99
CA PRO A 164 0.54 -14.58 12.09
C PRO A 164 -0.33 -13.32 12.19
N ASP A 165 -0.23 -12.57 13.29
CA ASP A 165 -0.93 -11.31 13.51
C ASP A 165 -0.52 -10.21 12.50
N ILE A 166 0.71 -10.26 11.99
CA ILE A 166 1.22 -9.34 10.96
C ILE A 166 0.48 -9.61 9.64
N ILE A 167 0.34 -10.88 9.26
CA ILE A 167 -0.35 -11.33 8.04
C ILE A 167 -1.84 -10.93 8.07
N GLN A 168 -2.46 -10.92 9.26
CA GLN A 168 -3.88 -10.60 9.38
C GLN A 168 -4.19 -9.10 9.27
N LYS A 169 -3.29 -8.21 9.69
CA LYS A 169 -3.44 -6.75 9.50
C LYS A 169 -3.32 -6.29 8.05
N VAL A 170 -2.57 -7.02 7.23
CA VAL A 170 -2.27 -6.68 5.82
C VAL A 170 -3.44 -6.98 4.87
N ARG A 171 -4.36 -7.89 5.22
CA ARG A 171 -5.38 -8.43 4.29
C ARG A 171 -6.67 -7.61 4.11
N ARG A 172 -6.79 -6.41 4.69
CA ARG A 172 -7.93 -5.53 4.42
C ARG A 172 -7.69 -4.73 3.13
N GLY A 173 -8.26 -5.21 2.02
CA GLY A 173 -8.31 -4.45 0.78
C GLY A 173 -8.93 -3.07 1.03
N LYS A 174 -8.15 -2.01 0.81
CA LYS A 174 -8.57 -0.63 1.07
C LYS A 174 -9.69 -0.25 0.09
N THR A 175 -10.89 0.02 0.61
CA THR A 175 -11.94 0.69 -0.15
C THR A 175 -11.48 2.11 -0.48
N VAL A 176 -11.74 2.59 -1.69
CA VAL A 176 -11.34 3.94 -2.13
C VAL A 176 -11.97 4.96 -1.16
N PRO A 177 -11.19 5.83 -0.49
CA PRO A 177 -11.72 6.83 0.43
C PRO A 177 -12.65 7.81 -0.28
N GLU A 178 -13.77 8.19 0.35
CA GLU A 178 -14.72 9.17 -0.20
C GLU A 178 -14.10 10.58 -0.34
N GLU A 179 -13.06 10.88 0.45
CA GLU A 179 -12.29 12.12 0.41
C GLU A 179 -11.25 12.16 -0.74
N LEU A 180 -11.11 11.11 -1.55
CA LEU A 180 -10.19 11.10 -2.69
C LEU A 180 -10.58 12.15 -3.75
N VAL A 181 -9.64 12.99 -4.14
CA VAL A 181 -9.86 13.99 -5.19
C VAL A 181 -10.24 13.32 -6.51
N ARG A 182 -11.35 13.78 -7.12
CA ARG A 182 -11.85 13.28 -8.40
C ARG A 182 -10.96 13.71 -9.56
N ALA A 183 -10.94 12.93 -10.64
CA ALA A 183 -10.10 13.21 -11.82
C ALA A 183 -10.35 14.60 -12.44
N GLU A 184 -11.60 15.07 -12.44
CA GLU A 184 -11.97 16.41 -12.92
C GLU A 184 -11.34 17.52 -12.08
N ASP A 185 -11.25 17.32 -10.76
CA ASP A 185 -10.65 18.28 -9.85
C ASP A 185 -9.12 18.16 -9.86
N LEU A 186 -8.60 16.94 -10.02
CA LEU A 186 -7.18 16.70 -10.28
C LEU A 186 -6.73 17.45 -11.54
N SER A 187 -7.49 17.41 -12.65
CA SER A 187 -7.16 18.13 -13.89
C SER A 187 -7.10 19.66 -13.75
N LYS A 188 -7.66 20.22 -12.67
CA LYS A 188 -7.62 21.66 -12.37
C LYS A 188 -6.39 22.06 -11.56
N TYR A 189 -5.54 21.11 -11.15
CA TYR A 189 -4.38 21.39 -10.30
C TYR A 189 -3.47 22.44 -10.93
N ARG A 190 -3.06 23.40 -10.10
CA ARG A 190 -2.14 24.48 -10.47
C ARG A 190 -0.94 24.46 -9.54
N HIS A 191 0.15 24.99 -10.04
CA HIS A 191 1.32 25.28 -9.25
C HIS A 191 0.99 26.35 -8.20
N MET A 192 1.01 25.95 -6.94
CA MET A 192 0.77 26.85 -5.81
C MET A 192 2.05 27.54 -5.38
N ALA A 193 3.14 26.77 -5.26
CA ALA A 193 4.34 27.24 -4.59
C ALA A 193 5.61 26.54 -5.11
N SER A 194 6.60 27.35 -5.53
CA SER A 194 7.92 26.92 -5.99
C SER A 194 8.98 27.35 -5.00
N HIS A 195 9.82 26.42 -4.59
CA HIS A 195 10.83 26.66 -3.56
C HIS A 195 12.19 26.30 -4.10
N VAL A 196 12.97 27.33 -4.43
CA VAL A 196 14.32 27.18 -4.94
C VAL A 196 15.24 26.89 -3.77
N VAL A 197 15.54 25.61 -3.54
CA VAL A 197 16.46 25.15 -2.49
C VAL A 197 17.90 25.31 -2.97
N SER A 198 18.28 26.57 -3.17
CA SER A 198 19.66 27.05 -3.08
C SER A 198 19.74 27.95 -1.85
N ASP A 199 19.98 27.34 -0.70
CA ASP A 199 20.13 28.01 0.61
C ASP A 199 18.90 28.85 1.05
N CYS A 200 17.68 28.33 0.83
CA CYS A 200 16.38 28.72 1.44
C CYS A 200 15.27 27.68 1.11
N GLY A 201 14.14 27.63 1.83
CA GLY A 201 12.99 26.70 1.59
C GLY A 201 11.89 27.31 0.69
N PRO A 202 10.57 27.05 0.85
CA PRO A 202 9.87 25.92 1.54
C PRO A 202 9.50 24.53 0.84
N PRO A 203 8.24 23.97 0.70
CA PRO A 203 7.77 22.76 1.48
C PRO A 203 7.92 21.20 1.27
N LYS A 204 7.22 20.38 2.13
CA LYS A 204 6.69 18.96 2.01
C LYS A 204 7.64 17.76 1.81
N PHE A 205 8.70 17.85 1.02
CA PHE A 205 9.36 16.64 0.50
C PHE A 205 10.84 16.53 0.81
N GLN A 206 11.25 15.29 1.05
CA GLN A 206 12.59 14.96 1.49
C GLN A 206 13.51 14.76 0.30
N ARG A 207 14.36 15.75 0.06
CA ARG A 207 15.25 15.77 -1.10
C ARG A 207 16.55 15.04 -0.79
N GLY A 208 16.86 14.03 -1.59
CA GLY A 208 18.22 13.54 -1.76
C GLY A 208 18.98 14.48 -2.71
N GLY A 209 19.75 15.41 -2.17
CA GLY A 209 20.51 16.36 -2.99
C GLY A 209 21.78 15.75 -3.61
N SER A 210 22.17 16.28 -4.78
CA SER A 210 23.59 16.32 -5.21
C SER A 210 24.50 16.90 -4.12
N ASP A 211 23.91 17.79 -3.32
CA ASP A 211 24.55 18.64 -2.33
C ASP A 211 24.81 17.91 -1.00
N LYS A 212 24.72 16.56 -1.00
CA LYS A 212 25.04 15.61 0.09
C LYS A 212 24.21 15.73 1.37
N ASN A 213 23.36 16.75 1.46
CA ASN A 213 22.50 17.03 2.59
C ASN A 213 21.08 16.54 2.29
N VAL A 214 20.35 16.19 3.35
CA VAL A 214 18.91 15.93 3.30
C VAL A 214 18.20 17.06 4.02
N VAL A 215 17.21 17.66 3.38
CA VAL A 215 16.39 18.72 3.98
C VAL A 215 15.05 18.12 4.37
N VAL A 216 14.62 18.39 5.61
CA VAL A 216 13.32 17.99 6.16
C VAL A 216 12.45 19.22 6.32
N PHE A 217 11.17 19.07 6.02
CA PHE A 217 10.30 20.19 5.77
C PHE A 217 8.93 20.11 6.46
N ASP A 218 8.37 21.22 6.98
CA ASP A 218 6.93 21.33 7.29
C ASP A 218 6.04 22.24 6.39
N LYS A 219 5.19 21.66 5.50
CA LYS A 219 4.19 22.37 4.67
C LYS A 219 3.07 23.08 5.44
N ARG A 220 2.74 22.71 6.66
CA ARG A 220 1.72 23.44 7.43
C ARG A 220 2.25 24.81 7.87
N GLU A 221 3.52 24.87 8.25
CA GLU A 221 4.20 26.09 8.72
C GLU A 221 4.98 26.81 7.60
N GLU A 222 5.15 26.15 6.45
CA GLU A 222 6.08 26.53 5.38
C GLU A 222 7.51 26.81 5.87
N GLN A 223 8.01 26.05 6.86
CA GLN A 223 9.39 26.16 7.38
C GLN A 223 10.26 24.91 7.24
N ILE A 224 11.57 25.10 6.99
CA ILE A 224 12.57 24.03 7.06
C ILE A 224 12.67 23.57 8.51
N LEU A 225 12.40 22.30 8.77
CA LEU A 225 12.52 21.71 10.11
C LEU A 225 13.97 21.38 10.45
N ALA A 226 14.69 20.76 9.51
CA ALA A 226 16.06 20.32 9.73
C ALA A 226 16.86 20.21 8.42
N THR A 227 18.15 20.56 8.49
CA THR A 227 19.12 20.28 7.42
C THR A 227 20.11 19.24 7.92
N LEU A 228 19.89 18.00 7.50
CA LEU A 228 20.63 16.81 7.91
C LEU A 228 21.91 16.70 7.07
N LYS A 229 23.04 17.07 7.68
CA LYS A 229 24.37 17.05 7.04
C LYS A 229 25.15 15.83 7.50
N GLY A 230 25.76 15.08 6.57
CA GLY A 230 26.70 14.02 6.95
C GLY A 230 27.01 12.96 5.91
N HIS A 231 26.23 12.80 4.83
CA HIS A 231 26.66 11.95 3.72
C HIS A 231 27.89 12.56 3.01
N THR A 232 28.75 11.70 2.46
CA THR A 232 30.00 12.13 1.81
C THR A 232 29.88 12.23 0.29
N LYS A 233 28.85 11.63 -0.30
CA LYS A 233 28.49 11.66 -1.73
C LYS A 233 27.01 11.98 -1.94
N LYS A 234 26.55 11.98 -3.20
CA LYS A 234 25.14 12.28 -3.58
C LYS A 234 24.17 11.34 -2.86
N VAL A 235 23.07 11.89 -2.36
CA VAL A 235 21.97 11.12 -1.78
C VAL A 235 21.08 10.63 -2.92
N THR A 236 20.72 9.34 -2.92
CA THR A 236 20.02 8.65 -4.02
C THR A 236 18.55 8.42 -3.74
N SER A 237 18.18 8.20 -2.49
CA SER A 237 16.80 8.00 -2.06
C SER A 237 16.63 8.49 -0.62
N VAL A 238 15.46 9.04 -0.30
CA VAL A 238 15.11 9.49 1.04
C VAL A 238 13.65 9.12 1.34
N ILE A 239 13.38 8.66 2.56
CA ILE A 239 12.06 8.24 3.03
C ILE A 239 11.79 8.85 4.41
N TYR A 240 10.60 9.41 4.57
CA TYR A 240 10.06 9.84 5.87
C TYR A 240 9.27 8.69 6.50
N HIS A 241 9.45 8.41 7.79
CA HIS A 241 8.68 7.37 8.47
C HIS A 241 7.23 7.85 8.74
N PRO A 242 6.18 7.10 8.37
CA PRO A 242 4.80 7.61 8.36
C PRO A 242 4.24 7.98 9.74
N SER A 243 4.74 7.38 10.83
CA SER A 243 4.23 7.59 12.19
C SER A 243 5.28 8.05 13.23
N GLN A 244 6.54 8.21 12.83
CA GLN A 244 7.63 8.60 13.72
C GLN A 244 8.39 9.77 13.08
N SER A 245 8.97 10.67 13.89
CA SER A 245 9.76 11.80 13.42
C SER A 245 11.17 11.39 12.97
N VAL A 246 11.25 10.38 12.09
CA VAL A 246 12.47 9.69 11.66
C VAL A 246 12.60 9.73 10.14
N VAL A 247 13.84 9.84 9.67
CA VAL A 247 14.22 9.96 8.26
C VAL A 247 15.21 8.87 7.90
N PHE A 248 15.05 8.28 6.73
CA PHE A 248 16.01 7.34 6.16
C PHE A 248 16.57 7.92 4.88
N SER A 249 17.89 7.92 4.73
CA SER A 249 18.54 8.36 3.48
C SER A 249 19.62 7.38 3.03
N ALA A 250 19.57 7.06 1.74
CA ALA A 250 20.55 6.23 1.03
C ALA A 250 21.46 7.12 0.17
N SER A 251 22.72 6.73 0.00
CA SER A 251 23.71 7.51 -0.74
C SER A 251 24.68 6.62 -1.51
N THR A 252 25.33 7.19 -2.52
CA THR A 252 26.45 6.53 -3.20
C THR A 252 27.71 6.43 -2.33
N ASP A 253 27.69 6.94 -1.10
CA ASP A 253 28.72 6.70 -0.08
C ASP A 253 28.64 5.33 0.62
N SER A 254 27.81 4.42 0.11
CA SER A 254 27.54 3.06 0.63
C SER A 254 26.85 3.01 2.00
N THR A 255 26.50 4.16 2.58
CA THR A 255 25.80 4.23 3.86
C THR A 255 24.32 4.52 3.70
N ILE A 256 23.52 3.91 4.59
CA ILE A 256 22.14 4.30 4.85
C ILE A 256 22.14 4.96 6.22
N ARG A 257 21.52 6.14 6.33
CA ARG A 257 21.50 6.92 7.57
C ARG A 257 20.08 7.07 8.08
N VAL A 258 19.94 6.85 9.39
CA VAL A 258 18.72 7.09 10.14
C VAL A 258 18.90 8.40 10.90
N TRP A 259 17.98 9.34 10.72
CA TRP A 259 18.04 10.66 11.37
C TRP A 259 16.80 10.93 12.20
N SER A 260 16.97 11.58 13.34
CA SER A 260 15.86 12.14 14.12
C SER A 260 15.60 13.55 13.61
N VAL A 261 14.36 13.83 13.20
CA VAL A 261 13.94 15.18 12.79
C VAL A 261 14.02 16.14 13.98
N SER A 262 13.56 15.70 15.15
CA SER A 262 13.54 16.50 16.38
C SER A 262 14.94 16.89 16.88
N GLY A 263 15.94 16.06 16.62
CA GLY A 263 17.34 16.33 17.00
C GLY A 263 18.22 16.90 15.88
N GLY A 264 17.74 16.93 14.63
CA GLY A 264 18.52 17.31 13.45
C GLY A 264 19.77 16.46 13.20
N SER A 265 19.86 15.27 13.82
CA SER A 265 21.10 14.51 13.98
C SER A 265 20.97 13.06 13.49
N CYS A 266 22.11 12.48 13.11
CA CYS A 266 22.20 11.08 12.65
C CYS A 266 22.15 10.17 13.88
N VAL A 267 21.10 9.37 14.00
CA VAL A 267 20.90 8.42 15.12
C VAL A 267 21.64 7.11 14.84
N GLN A 268 21.54 6.58 13.62
CA GLN A 268 22.21 5.35 13.19
C GLN A 268 22.82 5.48 11.81
N VAL A 269 23.87 4.69 11.55
CA VAL A 269 24.52 4.55 10.24
C VAL A 269 24.62 3.07 9.90
N VAL A 270 23.72 2.59 9.03
CA VAL A 270 23.69 1.21 8.56
C VAL A 270 24.66 1.07 7.38
N ARG A 271 25.60 0.12 7.47
CA ARG A 271 26.57 -0.20 6.43
C ARG A 271 26.29 -1.62 5.90
N ALA A 272 25.30 -1.73 5.02
CA ALA A 272 24.91 -3.00 4.41
C ALA A 272 25.66 -3.31 3.10
N HIS A 273 26.13 -2.28 2.40
CA HIS A 273 26.66 -2.38 1.04
C HIS A 273 28.10 -1.89 0.95
N GLU A 274 28.81 -2.38 -0.07
CA GLU A 274 30.19 -1.97 -0.36
C GLU A 274 30.26 -0.94 -1.50
N ALA A 275 29.22 -0.87 -2.33
CA ALA A 275 29.06 0.11 -3.41
C ALA A 275 27.91 1.09 -3.12
N GLY A 276 27.58 1.95 -4.09
CA GLY A 276 26.53 2.96 -3.91
C GLY A 276 25.16 2.32 -3.69
N VAL A 277 24.40 2.83 -2.71
CA VAL A 277 23.01 2.40 -2.47
C VAL A 277 22.12 3.13 -3.47
N THR A 278 21.37 2.39 -4.27
CA THR A 278 20.60 2.91 -5.42
C THR A 278 19.12 3.05 -5.11
N GLY A 279 18.57 2.09 -4.36
CA GLY A 279 17.17 2.07 -3.93
C GLY A 279 17.06 1.89 -2.43
N LEU A 280 16.00 2.47 -1.86
CA LEU A 280 15.62 2.36 -0.47
C LEU A 280 14.11 2.20 -0.41
N SER A 281 13.60 1.35 0.48
CA SER A 281 12.17 1.15 0.69
C SER A 281 11.87 0.81 2.15
N LEU A 282 10.79 1.37 2.68
CA LEU A 282 10.30 1.10 4.03
C LEU A 282 9.31 -0.06 3.99
N HIS A 283 9.47 -1.03 4.89
CA HIS A 283 8.55 -2.14 5.04
C HIS A 283 7.18 -1.67 5.57
N ALA A 284 6.10 -2.36 5.23
CA ALA A 284 4.73 -1.98 5.60
C ALA A 284 4.47 -1.89 7.12
N THR A 285 5.31 -2.52 7.96
CA THR A 285 5.24 -2.37 9.43
C THR A 285 5.88 -1.08 9.96
N GLY A 286 6.80 -0.46 9.21
CA GLY A 286 7.59 0.70 9.64
C GLY A 286 8.91 0.37 10.35
N ASP A 287 9.11 -0.87 10.82
CA ASP A 287 10.31 -1.24 11.62
C ASP A 287 11.53 -1.65 10.79
N TYR A 288 11.37 -1.95 9.49
CA TYR A 288 12.44 -2.49 8.65
C TYR A 288 12.64 -1.71 7.34
N LEU A 289 13.88 -1.69 6.86
CA LEU A 289 14.29 -1.11 5.57
C LEU A 289 14.82 -2.19 4.63
N LEU A 290 14.41 -2.10 3.37
CA LEU A 290 15.04 -2.74 2.23
C LEU A 290 15.95 -1.72 1.54
N SER A 291 17.16 -2.15 1.19
CA SER A 291 18.08 -1.39 0.36
C SER A 291 18.61 -2.23 -0.80
N SER A 292 18.85 -1.58 -1.94
CA SER A 292 19.52 -2.17 -3.10
C SER A 292 20.75 -1.36 -3.48
N SER A 293 21.74 -1.99 -4.10
CA SER A 293 23.01 -1.35 -4.41
C SER A 293 23.61 -1.81 -5.74
N GLU A 294 24.52 -0.97 -6.23
CA GLU A 294 25.47 -1.31 -7.29
C GLU A 294 26.33 -2.55 -6.97
N ASP A 295 26.43 -2.97 -5.69
CA ASP A 295 27.14 -4.19 -5.28
C ASP A 295 26.41 -5.49 -5.65
N GLN A 296 25.27 -5.40 -6.35
CA GLN A 296 24.40 -6.50 -6.81
C GLN A 296 23.55 -7.14 -5.69
N PHE A 297 23.81 -6.79 -4.43
CA PHE A 297 23.02 -7.29 -3.31
C PHE A 297 21.82 -6.38 -3.03
N TRP A 298 20.75 -7.01 -2.57
CA TRP A 298 19.76 -6.36 -1.73
C TRP A 298 20.02 -6.73 -0.27
N ALA A 299 19.64 -5.83 0.65
CA ALA A 299 19.77 -6.06 2.08
C ALA A 299 18.50 -5.63 2.82
N PHE A 300 18.19 -6.39 3.87
CA PHE A 300 17.08 -6.14 4.79
C PHE A 300 17.67 -5.79 6.15
N SER A 301 17.25 -4.67 6.72
CA SER A 301 17.83 -4.09 7.94
C SER A 301 16.76 -3.60 8.92
N ASP A 302 17.04 -3.76 10.21
CA ASP A 302 16.20 -3.27 11.30
C ASP A 302 16.57 -1.81 11.61
N ILE A 303 15.55 -0.95 11.62
CA ILE A 303 15.69 0.49 11.91
C ILE A 303 16.10 0.74 13.35
N GLN A 304 15.55 -0.03 14.30
CA GLN A 304 15.69 0.22 15.72
C GLN A 304 17.11 -0.12 16.21
N THR A 305 17.65 -1.26 15.76
CA THR A 305 19.01 -1.70 16.11
C THR A 305 20.09 -1.28 15.12
N GLY A 306 19.71 -0.82 13.92
CA GLY A 306 20.64 -0.52 12.82
C GLY A 306 21.36 -1.75 12.25
N ARG A 307 20.90 -2.97 12.57
CA ARG A 307 21.52 -4.22 12.14
C ARG A 307 21.00 -4.65 10.78
N VAL A 308 21.91 -5.18 9.97
CA VAL A 308 21.58 -5.89 8.73
C VAL A 308 21.17 -7.31 9.10
N LEU A 309 19.91 -7.66 8.84
CA LEU A 309 19.32 -8.97 9.15
C LEU A 309 19.61 -9.99 8.04
N THR A 310 19.68 -9.54 6.80
CA THR A 310 19.91 -10.39 5.63
C THR A 310 20.53 -9.56 4.51
N LYS A 311 21.49 -10.15 3.78
CA LYS A 311 22.07 -9.61 2.55
C LYS A 311 22.14 -10.76 1.55
N VAL A 312 21.55 -10.58 0.37
CA VAL A 312 21.39 -11.64 -0.66
C VAL A 312 21.65 -11.05 -2.04
N THR A 313 22.25 -11.87 -2.91
CA THR A 313 22.46 -11.59 -4.34
C THR A 313 21.83 -12.69 -5.17
N ASP A 314 21.67 -12.46 -6.47
CA ASP A 314 21.30 -13.49 -7.44
C ASP A 314 22.56 -14.01 -8.14
N GLU A 315 23.07 -15.16 -7.70
CA GLU A 315 24.26 -15.79 -8.28
C GLU A 315 24.13 -16.08 -9.78
N THR A 316 22.91 -16.17 -10.31
CA THR A 316 22.67 -16.50 -11.72
C THR A 316 22.91 -15.31 -12.66
N THR A 317 22.78 -14.08 -12.16
CA THR A 317 22.79 -12.85 -12.97
C THR A 317 23.34 -11.71 -12.11
N GLY A 318 24.67 -11.64 -12.05
CA GLY A 318 25.44 -10.60 -11.35
C GLY A 318 25.37 -9.24 -12.04
N SER A 319 24.19 -8.62 -11.98
CA SER A 319 23.91 -7.28 -12.50
C SER A 319 23.64 -6.31 -11.35
N ALA A 320 24.10 -5.06 -11.51
CA ALA A 320 23.87 -4.00 -10.52
C ALA A 320 22.38 -3.73 -10.35
N LEU A 321 21.93 -3.60 -9.09
CA LEU A 321 20.55 -3.24 -8.78
C LEU A 321 20.41 -1.71 -8.85
N THR A 322 19.41 -1.23 -9.59
CA THR A 322 19.20 0.20 -9.87
C THR A 322 18.11 0.83 -8.99
N CYS A 323 17.16 0.03 -8.54
CA CYS A 323 16.05 0.46 -7.70
C CYS A 323 15.45 -0.75 -6.97
N ALA A 324 14.79 -0.49 -5.84
CA ALA A 324 14.04 -1.49 -5.10
C ALA A 324 12.84 -0.88 -4.39
N GLN A 325 11.74 -1.62 -4.31
CA GLN A 325 10.55 -1.23 -3.58
C GLN A 325 9.84 -2.43 -2.96
N PHE A 326 9.36 -2.30 -1.73
CA PHE A 326 8.40 -3.25 -1.17
C PHE A 326 7.05 -3.19 -1.89
N HIS A 327 6.42 -4.36 -2.00
CA HIS A 327 5.00 -4.44 -2.29
C HIS A 327 4.20 -4.11 -1.01
N PRO A 328 2.97 -3.55 -1.10
CA PRO A 328 2.18 -3.14 0.06
C PRO A 328 1.84 -4.25 1.07
N ASP A 329 2.02 -5.53 0.72
CA ASP A 329 1.86 -6.64 1.67
C ASP A 329 3.08 -6.91 2.57
N GLY A 330 4.24 -6.34 2.24
CA GLY A 330 5.52 -6.57 2.94
C GLY A 330 6.15 -7.96 2.73
N LEU A 331 5.46 -8.88 2.07
CA LEU A 331 5.95 -10.25 1.86
C LEU A 331 6.87 -10.35 0.65
N ILE A 332 6.56 -9.60 -0.40
CA ILE A 332 7.37 -9.54 -1.63
C ILE A 332 7.94 -8.15 -1.86
N PHE A 333 9.01 -8.08 -2.66
CA PHE A 333 9.56 -6.82 -3.14
C PHE A 333 10.13 -6.97 -4.55
N GLY A 334 10.17 -5.86 -5.27
CA GLY A 334 10.71 -5.77 -6.62
C GLY A 334 12.07 -5.09 -6.62
N THR A 335 13.01 -5.64 -7.38
CA THR A 335 14.31 -5.02 -7.67
C THR A 335 14.49 -4.87 -9.18
N GLY A 336 14.89 -3.67 -9.63
CA GLY A 336 15.28 -3.44 -11.03
C GLY A 336 16.77 -3.65 -11.22
N THR A 337 17.18 -4.24 -12.34
CA THR A 337 18.59 -4.38 -12.72
C THR A 337 19.00 -3.44 -13.84
N ALA A 338 20.32 -3.24 -13.98
CA ALA A 338 20.91 -2.62 -15.16
C ALA A 338 20.66 -3.44 -16.45
N ASP A 339 20.55 -4.77 -16.33
CA ASP A 339 20.33 -5.71 -17.45
C ASP A 339 18.87 -5.74 -17.96
N SER A 340 18.08 -4.69 -17.69
CA SER A 340 16.68 -4.56 -18.13
C SER A 340 15.71 -5.62 -17.56
N GLN A 341 16.08 -6.30 -16.47
CA GLN A 341 15.24 -7.32 -15.81
C GLN A 341 14.66 -6.82 -14.50
N ILE A 342 13.36 -7.03 -14.31
CA ILE A 342 12.70 -6.80 -13.01
C ILE A 342 12.62 -8.14 -12.31
N LYS A 343 13.16 -8.24 -11.10
CA LYS A 343 13.12 -9.44 -10.26
C LYS A 343 12.17 -9.23 -9.09
N ILE A 344 11.35 -10.22 -8.78
CA ILE A 344 10.47 -10.25 -7.61
C ILE A 344 10.99 -11.29 -6.64
N TRP A 345 11.20 -10.85 -5.41
CA TRP A 345 11.75 -11.65 -4.33
C TRP A 345 10.68 -11.92 -3.28
N ASP A 346 10.69 -13.13 -2.73
CA ASP A 346 10.01 -13.44 -1.47
C ASP A 346 10.97 -13.16 -0.31
N LEU A 347 10.58 -12.28 0.61
CA LEU A 347 11.39 -11.89 1.76
C LEU A 347 11.64 -13.05 2.73
N LYS A 348 10.68 -13.97 2.87
CA LYS A 348 10.74 -15.10 3.81
C LYS A 348 11.67 -16.19 3.29
N GLU A 349 11.45 -16.63 2.05
CA GLU A 349 12.26 -17.69 1.45
C GLU A 349 13.61 -17.14 0.93
N ARG A 350 13.73 -15.82 0.77
CA ARG A 350 14.92 -15.11 0.25
C ARG A 350 15.29 -15.51 -1.18
N THR A 351 14.31 -16.03 -1.94
CA THR A 351 14.46 -16.51 -3.31
C THR A 351 13.81 -15.57 -4.31
N ASN A 352 14.35 -15.56 -5.53
CA ASN A 352 13.73 -14.91 -6.68
C ASN A 352 12.56 -15.78 -7.18
N VAL A 353 11.33 -15.26 -7.07
CA VAL A 353 10.10 -15.98 -7.40
C VAL A 353 9.65 -15.71 -8.83
N ALA A 354 9.90 -14.51 -9.36
CA ALA A 354 9.49 -14.16 -10.72
C ALA A 354 10.43 -13.13 -11.36
N ASN A 355 10.77 -13.38 -12.62
CA ASN A 355 11.51 -12.44 -13.47
C ASN A 355 10.58 -11.91 -14.57
N PHE A 356 10.54 -10.60 -14.77
CA PHE A 356 9.83 -9.95 -15.87
C PHE A 356 10.83 -9.49 -16.96
N PRO A 357 11.00 -10.25 -18.05
CA PRO A 357 11.75 -9.80 -19.21
C PRO A 357 10.89 -8.87 -20.08
N GLY A 358 11.52 -7.86 -20.68
CA GLY A 358 10.91 -7.12 -21.79
C GLY A 358 11.26 -5.64 -21.90
N HIS A 359 11.93 -5.04 -20.92
CA HIS A 359 12.53 -3.71 -21.10
C HIS A 359 13.78 -3.79 -21.99
N SER A 360 14.14 -2.67 -22.62
CA SER A 360 15.29 -2.51 -23.52
C SER A 360 16.24 -1.42 -23.02
N GLY A 361 16.56 -1.45 -21.74
CA GLY A 361 17.46 -0.52 -21.06
C GLY A 361 17.38 -0.67 -19.53
N PRO A 362 18.37 -0.12 -18.80
CA PRO A 362 18.37 -0.12 -17.33
C PRO A 362 17.04 0.37 -16.77
N ILE A 363 16.50 -0.39 -15.80
CA ILE A 363 15.28 0.00 -15.09
C ILE A 363 15.62 1.16 -14.16
N THR A 364 14.82 2.21 -14.14
CA THR A 364 15.09 3.43 -13.36
C THR A 364 14.17 3.54 -12.15
N ALA A 365 12.93 3.10 -12.27
CA ALA A 365 11.93 3.18 -11.23
C ALA A 365 10.96 1.99 -11.27
N ILE A 366 10.50 1.58 -10.09
CA ILE A 366 9.49 0.55 -9.87
C ILE A 366 8.48 1.11 -8.88
N ALA A 367 7.19 0.92 -9.18
CA ALA A 367 6.08 1.28 -8.30
C ALA A 367 5.09 0.10 -8.20
N PHE A 368 4.82 -0.38 -7.00
CA PHE A 368 3.69 -1.27 -6.73
C PHE A 368 2.43 -0.47 -6.46
N SER A 369 1.29 -0.95 -6.96
CA SER A 369 -0.01 -0.38 -6.69
C SER A 369 -0.55 -0.89 -5.35
N GLU A 370 -1.16 0.01 -4.57
CA GLU A 370 -1.89 -0.29 -3.33
C GLU A 370 -3.03 -1.31 -3.48
N ASN A 371 -3.42 -1.63 -4.73
CA ASN A 371 -4.37 -2.70 -5.02
C ASN A 371 -3.78 -4.12 -4.91
N GLY A 372 -2.46 -4.26 -4.77
CA GLY A 372 -1.76 -5.55 -4.58
C GLY A 372 -1.62 -6.43 -5.84
N TYR A 373 -1.96 -5.92 -7.02
CA TYR A 373 -1.97 -6.70 -8.27
C TYR A 373 -1.19 -6.08 -9.42
N TYR A 374 -1.03 -4.75 -9.43
CA TYR A 374 -0.32 -4.05 -10.51
C TYR A 374 1.05 -3.57 -10.08
N LEU A 375 2.00 -3.75 -10.99
CA LEU A 375 3.35 -3.22 -10.91
C LEU A 375 3.58 -2.31 -12.13
N ALA A 376 4.01 -1.08 -11.89
CA ALA A 376 4.46 -0.15 -12.91
C ALA A 376 5.98 -0.05 -12.88
N THR A 377 6.62 -0.13 -14.05
CA THR A 377 8.06 -0.03 -14.18
C THR A 377 8.42 0.97 -15.28
N GLY A 378 9.45 1.75 -15.03
CA GLY A 378 10.06 2.68 -15.97
C GLY A 378 11.51 2.31 -16.20
N ALA A 379 11.96 2.40 -17.44
CA ALA A 379 13.33 2.15 -17.82
C ALA A 379 13.86 3.27 -18.72
N GLN A 380 15.15 3.18 -19.03
CA GLN A 380 15.81 4.09 -19.98
C GLN A 380 15.31 3.95 -21.43
N ASP A 381 14.49 2.95 -21.74
CA ASP A 381 13.84 2.74 -23.04
C ASP A 381 12.65 3.69 -23.32
N SER A 382 12.49 4.74 -22.51
CA SER A 382 11.36 5.70 -22.54
C SER A 382 9.97 5.04 -22.51
N SER A 383 9.86 3.80 -22.03
CA SER A 383 8.58 3.10 -21.90
C SER A 383 8.19 2.88 -20.45
N LEU A 384 6.90 3.07 -20.18
CA LEU A 384 6.26 2.62 -18.95
C LEU A 384 5.59 1.28 -19.22
N LYS A 385 5.94 0.27 -18.42
CA LYS A 385 5.39 -1.07 -18.53
C LYS A 385 4.58 -1.42 -17.30
N LEU A 386 3.40 -1.98 -17.54
CA LEU A 386 2.41 -2.30 -16.54
C LEU A 386 2.17 -3.80 -16.55
N TRP A 387 2.39 -4.42 -15.39
CA TRP A 387 2.42 -5.86 -15.19
C TRP A 387 1.31 -6.28 -14.23
N ASP A 388 0.60 -7.37 -14.54
CA ASP A 388 -0.34 -8.03 -13.61
C ASP A 388 0.43 -9.15 -12.91
N LEU A 389 0.69 -8.97 -11.61
CA LEU A 389 1.46 -9.89 -10.78
C LEU A 389 0.84 -11.29 -10.72
N ARG A 390 -0.49 -11.43 -10.89
CA ARG A 390 -1.18 -12.74 -10.88
C ARG A 390 -0.98 -13.51 -12.18
N LYS A 391 -0.76 -12.82 -13.29
CA LYS A 391 -0.57 -13.41 -14.62
C LYS A 391 0.89 -13.45 -15.06
N LEU A 392 1.77 -12.80 -14.28
CA LEU A 392 3.19 -12.59 -14.54
C LEU A 392 3.47 -12.08 -15.97
N LYS A 393 2.65 -11.13 -16.45
CA LYS A 393 2.71 -10.61 -17.83
C LYS A 393 2.49 -9.11 -17.90
N ASN A 394 3.17 -8.47 -18.86
CA ASN A 394 2.85 -7.12 -19.30
C ASN A 394 1.45 -7.17 -19.95
N PHE A 395 0.54 -6.31 -19.48
CA PHE A 395 -0.78 -6.15 -20.10
C PHE A 395 -0.92 -4.81 -20.84
N LYS A 396 -0.08 -3.83 -20.52
CA LYS A 396 -0.04 -2.52 -21.16
C LYS A 396 1.40 -2.00 -21.16
N THR A 397 1.81 -1.50 -22.31
CA THR A 397 3.01 -0.66 -22.46
C THR A 397 2.53 0.71 -22.93
N ILE A 398 3.02 1.77 -22.28
CA ILE A 398 2.83 3.16 -22.67
C ILE A 398 4.21 3.63 -23.14
N ALA A 399 4.37 3.81 -24.45
CA ALA A 399 5.56 4.44 -24.99
C ALA A 399 5.44 5.96 -24.77
N LEU A 400 6.44 6.56 -24.14
CA LEU A 400 6.60 8.01 -24.07
C LEU A 400 7.49 8.45 -25.23
N ASP A 401 7.69 9.76 -25.35
CA ASP A 401 8.57 10.34 -26.36
C ASP A 401 10.01 9.81 -26.18
N ASN A 402 10.73 9.54 -27.28
CA ASN A 402 12.05 8.86 -27.26
C ASN A 402 13.16 9.60 -26.47
N SER A 403 12.91 10.83 -26.01
CA SER A 403 13.81 11.63 -25.17
C SER A 403 13.31 11.74 -23.72
N TYR A 404 12.29 10.99 -23.32
CA TYR A 404 11.70 11.06 -21.99
C TYR A 404 12.44 10.11 -21.03
N GLU A 405 13.11 10.67 -20.04
CA GLU A 405 13.78 9.89 -18.99
C GLU A 405 12.86 9.70 -17.79
N VAL A 406 12.34 8.50 -17.56
CA VAL A 406 11.60 8.19 -16.32
C VAL A 406 12.60 8.11 -15.16
N LYS A 407 12.39 8.87 -14.08
CA LYS A 407 13.22 8.83 -12.86
C LYS A 407 12.47 8.36 -11.62
N SER A 408 11.17 8.65 -11.53
CA SER A 408 10.34 8.28 -10.38
C SER A 408 8.94 7.85 -10.82
N LEU A 409 8.40 6.87 -10.11
CA LEU A 409 7.04 6.35 -10.28
C LEU A 409 6.43 6.19 -8.90
N VAL A 410 5.22 6.71 -8.70
CA VAL A 410 4.49 6.59 -7.43
C VAL A 410 3.00 6.41 -7.72
N PHE A 411 2.40 5.37 -7.16
CA PHE A 411 0.95 5.25 -7.08
C PHE A 411 0.40 6.08 -5.91
N ASP A 412 -0.80 6.62 -6.07
CA ASP A 412 -1.56 7.17 -4.95
C ASP A 412 -1.97 6.08 -3.95
N GLN A 413 -2.24 6.48 -2.70
CA GLN A 413 -2.71 5.64 -1.59
C GLN A 413 -3.97 4.82 -1.92
N SER A 414 -4.80 5.28 -2.86
CA SER A 414 -5.98 4.54 -3.34
C SER A 414 -5.69 3.55 -4.48
N GLY A 415 -4.50 3.58 -5.08
CA GLY A 415 -4.18 2.87 -6.32
C GLY A 415 -4.92 3.38 -7.56
N THR A 416 -5.64 4.50 -7.48
CA THR A 416 -6.43 5.06 -8.60
C THR A 416 -5.57 5.83 -9.59
N TYR A 417 -4.54 6.54 -9.10
CA TYR A 417 -3.66 7.38 -9.91
C TYR A 417 -2.22 6.86 -9.88
N LEU A 418 -1.51 7.01 -11.01
CA LEU A 418 -0.08 6.80 -11.14
C LEU A 418 0.57 8.11 -11.56
N ALA A 419 1.47 8.64 -10.75
CA ALA A 419 2.33 9.76 -11.11
C ALA A 419 3.67 9.27 -11.67
N VAL A 420 4.13 9.97 -12.70
CA VAL A 420 5.37 9.71 -13.42
C VAL A 420 6.20 10.99 -13.39
N GLY A 421 7.36 10.93 -12.72
CA GLY A 421 8.35 11.98 -12.74
C GLY A 421 9.49 11.63 -13.68
N GLY A 422 9.71 12.48 -14.68
CA GLY A 422 10.77 12.34 -15.65
C GLY A 422 11.17 13.70 -16.23
N SER A 423 11.20 13.84 -17.55
CA SER A 423 11.38 15.14 -18.19
C SER A 423 10.27 16.13 -17.79
N ASP A 424 9.03 15.64 -17.74
CA ASP A 424 7.83 16.33 -17.22
C ASP A 424 7.26 15.57 -16.00
N ILE A 425 6.17 16.09 -15.42
CA ILE A 425 5.32 15.35 -14.48
C ILE A 425 4.03 14.95 -15.19
N ARG A 426 3.77 13.65 -15.36
CA ARG A 426 2.51 13.14 -15.95
C ARG A 426 1.73 12.31 -14.94
N VAL A 427 0.40 12.45 -14.90
CA VAL A 427 -0.49 11.65 -14.03
C VAL A 427 -1.51 10.88 -14.86
N TYR A 428 -1.61 9.58 -14.61
CA TYR A 428 -2.48 8.64 -15.31
C TYR A 428 -3.57 8.06 -14.39
N ILE A 429 -4.78 7.83 -14.92
CA ILE A 429 -5.84 7.06 -14.24
C ILE A 429 -5.65 5.57 -14.51
N CYS A 430 -5.48 4.76 -13.46
CA CYS A 430 -5.18 3.33 -13.58
C CYS A 430 -6.33 2.47 -14.14
N LYS A 431 -7.56 3.00 -14.20
CA LYS A 431 -8.71 2.30 -14.81
C LYS A 431 -8.65 2.28 -16.34
N GLN A 432 -8.17 3.35 -16.97
CA GLN A 432 -8.19 3.53 -18.43
C GLN A 432 -6.78 3.75 -19.02
N TRP A 433 -5.80 4.05 -18.17
CA TRP A 433 -4.43 4.46 -18.53
C TRP A 433 -4.39 5.70 -19.44
N SER A 434 -5.36 6.60 -19.24
CA SER A 434 -5.43 7.93 -19.83
C SER A 434 -4.64 8.94 -19.00
N GLU A 435 -3.95 9.85 -19.67
CA GLU A 435 -3.29 11.01 -19.07
C GLU A 435 -4.34 12.03 -18.61
N VAL A 436 -4.16 12.60 -17.41
CA VAL A 436 -5.06 13.62 -16.81
C VAL A 436 -4.36 14.95 -16.64
N LEU A 437 -3.09 14.91 -16.27
CA LEU A 437 -2.25 16.06 -16.00
C LEU A 437 -0.89 15.88 -16.65
N ASN A 438 -0.37 16.99 -17.17
CA ASN A 438 1.01 17.15 -17.57
C ASN A 438 1.52 18.51 -17.05
N PHE A 439 2.57 18.51 -16.24
CA PHE A 439 3.26 19.73 -15.80
C PHE A 439 4.69 19.76 -16.32
N THR A 440 4.99 20.78 -17.13
CA THR A 440 6.28 21.01 -17.79
C THR A 440 7.05 22.18 -17.15
N GLU A 441 6.80 22.47 -15.88
CA GLU A 441 7.26 23.71 -15.24
C GLU A 441 8.65 23.62 -14.60
N HIS A 442 9.18 22.40 -14.44
CA HIS A 442 10.56 22.23 -13.97
C HIS A 442 11.51 22.54 -15.11
N THR A 443 12.59 23.27 -14.84
CA THR A 443 13.58 23.62 -15.87
C THR A 443 14.64 22.53 -16.07
N GLY A 444 14.58 21.46 -15.28
CA GLY A 444 15.38 20.26 -15.44
C GLY A 444 14.65 19.02 -14.92
N VAL A 445 15.14 17.84 -15.29
CA VAL A 445 14.49 16.54 -15.03
C VAL A 445 14.01 16.39 -13.58
N VAL A 446 12.78 15.93 -13.41
CA VAL A 446 12.13 15.67 -12.13
C VAL A 446 12.69 14.38 -11.52
N THR A 447 13.38 14.50 -10.39
CA THR A 447 14.05 13.38 -9.71
C THR A 447 13.12 12.59 -8.80
N GLY A 448 12.02 13.18 -8.35
CA GLY A 448 11.09 12.57 -7.42
C GLY A 448 9.72 13.25 -7.50
N VAL A 449 8.67 12.44 -7.47
CA VAL A 449 7.26 12.86 -7.45
C VAL A 449 6.53 12.01 -6.43
N ALA A 450 5.59 12.59 -5.68
CA ALA A 450 4.75 11.85 -4.77
C ALA A 450 3.44 12.57 -4.44
N PHE A 451 2.40 11.79 -4.12
CA PHE A 451 1.10 12.29 -3.69
C PHE A 451 1.08 12.63 -2.20
N GLY A 452 0.31 13.65 -1.85
CA GLY A 452 -0.18 13.87 -0.49
C GLY A 452 -1.30 12.90 -0.11
N GLU A 453 -1.75 12.99 1.15
CA GLU A 453 -2.90 12.21 1.65
C GLU A 453 -4.14 12.44 0.76
N HIS A 454 -4.83 11.34 0.43
CA HIS A 454 -6.02 11.34 -0.46
C HIS A 454 -5.82 12.10 -1.79
N ALA A 455 -4.59 12.07 -2.32
CA ALA A 455 -4.14 12.80 -3.49
C ALA A 455 -4.32 14.33 -3.44
N GLN A 456 -4.69 14.94 -2.30
CA GLN A 456 -5.08 16.37 -2.16
C GLN A 456 -4.05 17.39 -2.72
N PHE A 457 -2.80 16.97 -2.84
CA PHE A 457 -1.76 17.69 -3.53
C PHE A 457 -0.76 16.71 -4.15
N LEU A 458 -0.03 17.18 -5.15
CA LEU A 458 1.14 16.51 -5.72
C LEU A 458 2.38 17.33 -5.38
N ALA A 459 3.45 16.66 -4.99
CA ALA A 459 4.75 17.26 -4.74
C ALA A 459 5.79 16.72 -5.72
N SER A 460 6.68 17.59 -6.18
CA SER A 460 7.79 17.21 -7.06
C SER A 460 9.10 17.89 -6.68
N SER A 461 10.20 17.23 -6.99
CA SER A 461 11.55 17.75 -6.84
C SER A 461 12.31 17.65 -8.16
N GLY A 462 12.88 18.76 -8.64
CA GLY A 462 13.64 18.82 -9.89
C GLY A 462 15.15 18.84 -9.71
N MET A 463 15.88 18.53 -10.78
CA MET A 463 17.32 18.82 -10.89
C MET A 463 17.62 20.33 -10.84
N ASP A 464 16.64 21.15 -11.19
CA ASP A 464 16.64 22.62 -11.11
C ASP A 464 16.75 23.22 -9.68
N ARG A 465 16.90 22.35 -8.67
CA ARG A 465 16.89 22.71 -7.23
C ARG A 465 15.57 23.27 -6.72
N SER A 466 14.52 23.24 -7.51
CA SER A 466 13.19 23.57 -7.04
C SER A 466 12.46 22.34 -6.46
N LEU A 467 11.66 22.61 -5.44
CA LEU A 467 10.62 21.73 -4.95
C LEU A 467 9.29 22.45 -5.16
N LYS A 468 8.33 21.78 -5.82
CA LYS A 468 7.07 22.39 -6.27
C LYS A 468 5.86 21.67 -5.71
N PHE A 469 4.80 22.44 -5.46
CA PHE A 469 3.49 21.94 -5.03
C PHE A 469 2.40 22.24 -6.05
N TYR A 470 1.61 21.22 -6.34
CA TYR A 470 0.42 21.29 -7.15
C TYR A 470 -0.80 20.91 -6.31
N SER A 471 -1.83 21.75 -6.30
CA SER A 471 -3.16 21.44 -5.75
C SER A 471 -4.23 22.16 -6.55
N LEU A 472 -5.50 21.95 -6.20
CA LEU A 472 -6.59 22.85 -6.59
C LEU A 472 -6.30 24.31 -6.20
#